data_AF-A0A535DMX0-F1
#
_entry.id   AF-A0A535DMX0-F1
#
_cell.length_a   1.000
_cell.length_b   1.000
_cell.length_c   1.000
_cell.angle_alpha   90.00
_cell.angle_beta   90.00
_cell.angle_gamma   90.00
#
_symmetry.space_group_name_H-M   'P 1'
#
loop_
_entity.id
_entity.type
_entity.pdbx_description
1 polymer ?
#
loop_
_entity_poly.entity_id
_entity_poly.type
_entity_poly.pdbx_seq_one_letter_code
_entity_poly.pdbx_strand_id
1 'polypeptide(L)'
;MSAPAEAGTLSGDELRGLCCAAATWLEHHVEQVNALNVFPVPDGDTGTNMFLTMRSTVHEADGCRDTSAGAVLAAMSHGALMGARGNSGVILSQIIAG
;
A
#
# COMPACT_ATOMS: atom_id res chain seq x y z
N MET A 1 16.28 -21.46 26.77
CA MET A 1 15.06 -20.87 26.19
C MET A 1 15.38 -19.42 25.87
N SER A 2 15.71 -19.12 24.62
CA SER A 2 15.91 -17.73 24.19
C SER A 2 14.57 -17.01 24.25
N ALA A 3 14.56 -15.79 24.80
CA ALA A 3 13.36 -14.95 24.80
C ALA A 3 12.85 -14.79 23.35
N PRO A 4 11.53 -14.73 23.13
CA PRO A 4 11.00 -14.30 21.84
C PRO A 4 11.60 -12.92 21.55
N ALA A 5 12.07 -12.71 20.32
CA ALA A 5 12.47 -11.38 19.87
C ALA A 5 11.30 -10.43 20.16
N GLU A 6 11.53 -9.37 20.95
CA GLU A 6 10.53 -8.33 21.14
C GLU A 6 10.08 -7.86 19.75
N ALA A 7 8.77 -7.93 19.49
CA ALA A 7 8.22 -7.35 18.28
C ALA A 7 8.51 -5.84 18.34
N GLY A 8 9.44 -5.38 17.52
CA GLY A 8 9.84 -3.97 17.48
C GLY A 8 8.63 -3.08 17.20
N THR A 9 8.52 -1.95 17.91
CA THR A 9 7.50 -0.95 17.65
C THR A 9 7.85 -0.17 16.38
N LEU A 10 6.89 0.01 15.47
CA LEU A 10 7.03 0.86 14.29
C LEU A 10 6.55 2.28 14.57
N SER A 11 7.36 3.27 14.22
CA SER A 11 6.99 4.69 14.17
C SER A 11 6.19 5.03 12.92
N GLY A 12 5.54 6.20 12.89
CA GLY A 12 4.86 6.69 11.70
C GLY A 12 5.82 6.92 10.52
N ASP A 13 7.06 7.34 10.78
CA ASP A 13 8.05 7.56 9.74
C ASP A 13 8.55 6.24 9.12
N GLU A 14 8.72 5.20 9.94
CA GLU A 14 9.02 3.85 9.45
C GLU A 14 7.86 3.31 8.60
N LEU A 15 6.61 3.56 8.99
CA LEU A 15 5.43 3.17 8.21
C LEU A 15 5.36 3.89 6.86
N ARG A 16 5.69 5.19 6.80
CA ARG A 16 5.81 5.93 5.51
C ARG A 16 6.90 5.32 4.65
N GLY A 17 8.07 5.04 5.24
CA GLY A 17 9.19 4.40 4.54
C GLY A 17 8.79 3.06 3.95
N LEU A 18 8.10 2.20 4.72
CA LEU A 18 7.57 0.92 4.26
C LEU A 18 6.55 1.11 3.13
N CYS A 19 5.62 2.05 3.28
CA CYS A 19 4.59 2.32 2.27
C CYS A 19 5.20 2.83 0.96
N CYS A 20 6.18 3.74 1.04
CA CYS A 20 6.91 4.27 -0.10
C CYS A 20 7.72 3.16 -0.80
N ALA A 21 8.45 2.35 -0.04
CA ALA A 21 9.17 1.20 -0.58
C ALA A 21 8.25 0.22 -1.30
N ALA A 22 7.08 -0.08 -0.73
CA ALA A 22 6.08 -0.94 -1.35
C ALA A 22 5.53 -0.33 -2.66
N ALA A 23 5.26 0.98 -2.69
CA ALA A 23 4.83 1.67 -3.90
C ALA A 23 5.89 1.63 -5.00
N THR A 24 7.16 1.89 -4.68
CA THR A 24 8.28 1.77 -5.62
C THR A 24 8.46 0.34 -6.13
N TRP A 25 8.29 -0.65 -5.26
CA TRP A 25 8.39 -2.05 -5.68
C TRP A 25 7.27 -2.41 -6.65
N LEU A 26 6.04 -1.98 -6.37
CA LEU A 26 4.92 -2.15 -7.30
C LEU A 26 5.16 -1.44 -8.63
N GLU A 27 5.69 -0.21 -8.61
CA GLU A 27 6.05 0.55 -9.83
C GLU A 27 6.96 -0.26 -10.76
N HIS A 28 8.04 -0.83 -10.19
CA HIS A 28 9.00 -1.61 -10.97
C HIS A 28 8.43 -2.93 -11.51
N HIS A 29 7.36 -3.45 -10.91
CA HIS A 29 6.78 -4.76 -11.24
C HIS A 29 5.38 -4.65 -11.87
N VAL A 30 4.91 -3.44 -12.25
CA VAL A 30 3.56 -3.22 -12.82
C VAL A 30 3.26 -4.19 -13.95
N GLU A 31 4.15 -4.29 -14.94
CA GLU A 31 3.94 -5.16 -16.11
C GLU A 31 3.91 -6.64 -15.74
N GLN A 32 4.74 -7.05 -14.78
CA GLN A 32 4.76 -8.43 -14.31
C GLN A 32 3.46 -8.76 -13.58
N VAL A 33 2.96 -7.87 -12.73
CA VAL A 33 1.68 -8.05 -12.03
C VAL A 33 0.49 -8.01 -13.00
N ASN A 34 0.49 -7.10 -13.98
CA ASN A 34 -0.49 -7.07 -15.07
C ASN A 34 -0.56 -8.42 -15.81
N ALA A 35 0.60 -9.06 -16.03
CA ALA A 35 0.70 -10.34 -16.71
C ALA A 35 0.26 -11.56 -15.84
N LEU A 36 0.15 -11.42 -14.52
CA LEU A 36 -0.29 -12.51 -13.64
C LEU A 36 -1.81 -12.72 -13.68
N ASN A 37 -2.60 -11.66 -13.85
CA ASN A 37 -4.05 -11.76 -13.88
C ASN A 37 -4.55 -12.19 -15.27
N VAL A 38 -4.62 -13.51 -15.49
CA VAL A 38 -4.95 -14.10 -16.80
C VAL A 38 -6.35 -14.74 -16.86
N PHE A 39 -7.22 -14.51 -15.88
CA PHE A 39 -8.53 -15.18 -15.78
C PHE A 39 -9.72 -14.21 -15.76
N PRO A 40 -10.82 -14.45 -16.51
CA PRO A 40 -10.95 -15.37 -17.67
C PRO A 40 -10.37 -14.76 -18.96
N VAL A 41 -10.17 -13.45 -18.99
CA VAL A 41 -9.51 -12.67 -20.06
C VAL A 41 -8.58 -11.67 -19.37
N PRO A 42 -7.31 -11.51 -19.82
CA PRO A 42 -6.41 -10.53 -19.22
C PRO A 42 -6.96 -9.11 -19.39
N ASP A 43 -7.22 -8.43 -18.28
CA ASP A 43 -7.54 -6.99 -18.26
C ASP A 43 -6.27 -6.14 -18.39
N GLY A 44 -5.12 -6.70 -18.02
CA GLY A 44 -3.80 -6.08 -18.22
C GLY A 44 -3.59 -4.81 -17.38
N ASP A 45 -4.43 -4.57 -16.37
CA ASP A 45 -4.43 -3.36 -15.57
C ASP A 45 -4.26 -3.61 -14.06
N THR A 46 -4.17 -4.88 -13.63
CA THR A 46 -4.11 -5.26 -12.21
C THR A 46 -2.97 -4.57 -11.45
N GLY A 47 -1.75 -4.63 -11.98
CA GLY A 47 -0.56 -3.97 -11.43
C GLY A 47 -0.67 -2.44 -11.50
N THR A 48 -1.19 -1.90 -12.61
CA THR A 48 -1.41 -0.45 -12.77
C THR A 48 -2.37 0.08 -11.71
N ASN A 49 -3.49 -0.62 -11.49
CA ASN A 49 -4.50 -0.29 -10.49
C ASN A 49 -3.94 -0.33 -9.06
N MET A 50 -3.14 -1.35 -8.73
CA MET A 50 -2.47 -1.46 -7.42
C MET A 50 -1.45 -0.34 -7.21
N PHE A 51 -0.62 -0.04 -8.21
CA PHE A 51 0.37 1.02 -8.12
C PHE A 51 -0.27 2.41 -7.95
N LEU A 52 -1.29 2.74 -8.74
CA LEU A 52 -2.00 4.03 -8.61
C LEU A 52 -2.71 4.17 -7.26
N THR A 53 -3.22 3.07 -6.71
CA THR A 53 -3.80 3.06 -5.36
C THR A 53 -2.71 3.35 -4.32
N MET A 54 -1.57 2.65 -4.37
CA MET A 54 -0.44 2.88 -3.47
C MET A 54 0.16 4.27 -3.57
N ARG A 55 0.21 4.87 -4.77
CA ARG A 55 0.63 6.26 -4.94
C ARG A 55 -0.28 7.23 -4.19
N SER A 56 -1.58 6.96 -4.19
CA SER A 56 -2.55 7.78 -3.44
C SER A 56 -2.38 7.59 -1.93
N THR A 57 -2.14 6.36 -1.48
CA THR A 57 -1.79 6.02 -0.09
C THR A 57 -0.55 6.77 0.39
N VAL A 58 0.55 6.73 -0.39
CA VAL A 58 1.80 7.43 -0.05
C VAL A 58 1.58 8.94 0.00
N HIS A 59 0.88 9.50 -0.99
CA HIS A 59 0.62 10.94 -1.03
C HIS A 59 -0.17 11.42 0.20
N GLU A 60 -1.21 10.69 0.59
CA GLU A 60 -2.01 11.05 1.78
C GLU A 60 -1.20 10.87 3.07
N ALA A 61 -0.44 9.77 3.17
CA ALA A 61 0.47 9.55 4.28
C ALA A 61 1.44 10.73 4.40
N ASP A 62 2.19 11.06 3.35
CA ASP A 62 3.16 12.16 3.27
C ASP A 62 2.58 13.52 3.66
N GLY A 63 1.30 13.77 3.37
CA GLY A 63 0.60 14.99 3.80
C GLY A 63 0.29 15.07 5.30
N CYS A 64 0.27 13.94 6.02
CA CYS A 64 0.00 13.91 7.46
C CYS A 64 1.17 14.52 8.24
N ARG A 65 0.89 15.47 9.13
CA ARG A 65 1.93 16.14 9.96
C ARG A 65 2.21 15.42 11.28
N ASP A 66 1.31 14.56 11.71
CA ASP A 66 1.45 13.74 12.90
C ASP A 66 2.30 12.51 12.57
N THR A 67 3.33 12.26 13.38
CA THR A 67 4.29 11.17 13.18
C THR A 67 3.97 9.92 14.01
N SER A 68 2.85 9.93 14.74
CA SER A 68 2.37 8.74 15.43
C SER A 68 1.94 7.68 14.43
N ALA A 69 2.21 6.42 14.75
CA ALA A 69 1.85 5.29 13.90
C ALA A 69 0.34 5.26 13.60
N GLY A 70 -0.51 5.57 14.59
CA GLY A 70 -1.96 5.60 14.41
C GLY A 70 -2.42 6.66 13.42
N ALA A 71 -1.87 7.89 13.49
CA ALA A 71 -2.24 8.94 12.56
C ALA A 71 -1.76 8.65 11.13
N VAL A 72 -0.56 8.09 10.98
CA VAL A 72 -0.04 7.68 9.67
C VAL A 72 -0.85 6.53 9.08
N LEU A 73 -1.19 5.50 9.86
CA LEU A 73 -2.04 4.40 9.39
C LEU A 73 -3.43 4.89 8.99
N ALA A 74 -4.02 5.83 9.74
CA ALA A 74 -5.29 6.43 9.37
C ALA A 74 -5.20 7.20 8.04
N ALA A 75 -4.12 7.95 7.82
CA ALA A 75 -3.88 8.65 6.55
C ALA A 75 -3.64 7.67 5.39
N MET A 76 -2.86 6.60 5.60
CA MET A 76 -2.65 5.54 4.63
C MET A 76 -3.98 4.87 4.24
N SER A 77 -4.79 4.48 5.23
CA SER A 77 -6.13 3.91 5.02
C SER A 77 -7.02 4.84 4.21
N HIS A 78 -7.07 6.13 4.58
CA HIS A 78 -7.85 7.12 3.84
C HIS A 78 -7.38 7.28 2.38
N GLY A 79 -6.08 7.43 2.16
CA GLY A 79 -5.50 7.58 0.82
C GLY A 79 -5.71 6.34 -0.05
N ALA A 80 -5.63 5.15 0.55
CA ALA A 80 -5.91 3.89 -0.15
C ALA A 80 -7.38 3.79 -0.55
N LEU A 81 -8.31 4.12 0.36
CA LEU A 81 -9.75 4.06 0.11
C LEU A 81 -10.20 5.06 -0.94
N MET A 82 -9.78 6.33 -0.82
CA MET A 82 -10.16 7.39 -1.75
C MET A 82 -9.45 7.30 -3.10
N GLY A 83 -8.25 6.70 -3.11
CA GLY A 83 -7.42 6.53 -4.30
C GLY A 83 -7.60 5.20 -5.03
N ALA A 84 -8.39 4.27 -4.50
CA ALA A 84 -8.57 2.94 -5.04
C ALA A 84 -8.97 2.96 -6.53
N ARG A 85 -8.28 2.16 -7.35
CA ARG A 85 -8.56 2.00 -8.79
C ARG A 85 -8.87 0.56 -9.13
N GLY A 86 -9.97 0.34 -9.86
CA GLY A 86 -10.40 -0.99 -10.26
C GLY A 86 -10.59 -1.95 -9.08
N ASN A 87 -10.75 -3.23 -9.39
CA ASN A 87 -11.01 -4.24 -8.36
C ASN A 87 -9.77 -4.51 -7.50
N SER A 88 -8.58 -4.59 -8.10
CA SER A 88 -7.33 -4.86 -7.38
C SER A 88 -6.96 -3.74 -6.41
N GLY A 89 -7.19 -2.48 -6.80
CA GLY A 89 -6.99 -1.32 -5.92
C GLY A 89 -7.99 -1.29 -4.76
N VAL A 90 -9.26 -1.64 -4.99
CA VAL A 90 -10.26 -1.75 -3.91
C VAL A 90 -9.89 -2.86 -2.91
N ILE A 91 -9.45 -4.03 -3.38
CA ILE A 91 -9.02 -5.11 -2.48
C ILE A 91 -7.78 -4.68 -1.68
N LEU A 92 -6.80 -4.07 -2.34
CA LEU A 92 -5.59 -3.57 -1.67
C LEU A 92 -5.91 -2.50 -0.62
N SER A 93 -6.87 -1.62 -0.90
CA SER A 93 -7.27 -0.59 0.07
C SER A 93 -7.92 -1.17 1.31
N GLN A 94 -8.69 -2.26 1.19
CA GLN A 94 -9.22 -2.96 2.36
C GLN A 94 -8.11 -3.59 3.21
N ILE A 95 -7.07 -4.17 2.59
CA ILE A 95 -5.92 -4.73 3.32
C ILE A 95 -5.19 -3.64 4.12
N ILE A 96 -5.01 -2.46 3.53
CA ILE A 96 -4.36 -1.33 4.20
C ILE A 96 -5.24 -0.76 5.31
N ALA A 97 -6.55 -0.71 5.11
CA ALA A 97 -7.50 -0.18 6.08
C ALA A 97 -7.64 -1.07 7.33
N GLY A 98 -7.48 -2.40 7.16
CA GLY A 98 -7.61 -3.40 8.23
C GLY A 98 -9.01 -3.97 8.33
#